data_AF-A0A0G2IZI1-F1
#
_entry.id   AF-A0A0G2IZI1-F1
#
_cell.length_a   1.000
_cell.length_b   1.000
_cell.length_c   1.000
_cell.angle_alpha   90.00
_cell.angle_beta   90.00
_cell.angle_gamma   90.00
#
_symmetry.space_group_name_H-M   'P 1'
#
loop_
_entity.id
_entity.type
_entity.pdbx_description
1 polymer ?
#
loop_
_entity_poly.entity_id
_entity_poly.type
_entity_poly.pdbx_seq_one_letter_code
_entity_poly.pdbx_strand_id
1 'polypeptide(L)'
;MLSQHFRARWIRSLIDTFYHIYSCKILHQDIKLSNILVDNGCLKVIDFANGAIFPLDTDMEAIFANNHLARVDILCLACVLYSIATWQIFRYDHFKKDRWPVPEELPPTSNDLCEDTIKTCWEDKYGTIASLYEDMTDWLLEI
;
A
#
# COMPACT_ATOMS: atom_id res chain seq x y z
N MET A 1 -7.27 -18.25 14.52
CA MET A 1 -7.23 -17.28 13.40
C MET A 1 -7.38 -15.90 14.02
N LEU A 2 -6.46 -14.96 13.74
CA LEU A 2 -6.58 -13.59 14.27
C LEU A 2 -7.91 -12.97 13.78
N SER A 3 -8.61 -12.23 14.64
CA SER A 3 -9.96 -11.74 14.33
C SER A 3 -9.93 -10.72 13.18
N GLN A 4 -11.05 -10.56 12.48
CA GLN A 4 -11.24 -9.54 11.44
C GLN A 4 -10.80 -8.14 11.92
N HIS A 5 -11.16 -7.77 13.15
CA HIS A 5 -10.75 -6.52 13.79
C HIS A 5 -9.22 -6.38 13.92
N PHE A 6 -8.51 -7.47 14.21
CA PHE A 6 -7.04 -7.44 14.28
C PHE A 6 -6.43 -7.09 12.90
N ARG A 7 -6.95 -7.71 11.84
CA ARG A 7 -6.53 -7.45 10.44
C ARG A 7 -6.80 -6.00 10.03
N ALA A 8 -7.99 -5.50 10.34
CA ALA A 8 -8.39 -4.12 10.05
C ALA A 8 -7.47 -3.11 10.76
N ARG A 9 -7.09 -3.36 12.03
CA ARG A 9 -6.13 -2.51 12.74
C ARG A 9 -4.75 -2.49 12.08
N TRP A 10 -4.27 -3.63 11.61
CA TRP A 10 -2.99 -3.72 10.89
C TRP A 10 -3.04 -3.00 9.55
N ILE A 11 -4.11 -3.18 8.78
CA ILE A 11 -4.36 -2.45 7.53
C ILE A 11 -4.34 -0.94 7.81
N ARG A 12 -5.14 -0.46 8.76
CA ARG A 12 -5.16 0.95 9.17
C ARG A 12 -3.76 1.46 9.53
N SER A 13 -3.05 0.74 10.38
CA SER A 13 -1.71 1.15 10.80
C SER A 13 -0.73 1.29 9.63
N LEU A 14 -0.84 0.46 8.59
CA LEU A 14 -0.01 0.61 7.39
C LEU A 14 -0.41 1.80 6.54
N ILE A 15 -1.72 2.02 6.35
CA ILE A 15 -2.24 3.19 5.64
C ILE A 15 -1.74 4.48 6.30
N ASP A 16 -1.89 4.60 7.63
CA ASP A 16 -1.39 5.73 8.41
C ASP A 16 0.14 5.89 8.26
N THR A 17 0.88 4.79 8.28
CA THR A 17 2.35 4.81 8.15
C THR A 17 2.80 5.28 6.78
N PHE A 18 2.20 4.77 5.70
CA PHE A 18 2.58 5.16 4.35
C PHE A 18 2.11 6.58 4.01
N TYR A 19 0.97 7.03 4.55
CA TYR A 19 0.59 8.44 4.48
C TYR A 19 1.59 9.34 5.19
N HIS A 20 2.10 8.93 6.35
CA HIS A 20 3.17 9.67 7.03
C HIS A 20 4.45 9.75 6.17
N ILE A 21 4.91 8.62 5.62
CA ILE A 21 6.07 8.57 4.70
C ILE A 21 5.87 9.54 3.52
N TYR A 22 4.69 9.50 2.90
CA TYR A 22 4.29 10.43 1.82
C TYR A 22 4.34 11.90 2.27
N SER A 23 3.78 12.22 3.44
CA SER A 23 3.77 13.58 4.02
C SER A 23 5.18 14.12 4.30
N CYS A 24 6.12 13.23 4.61
CA CYS A 24 7.54 13.53 4.80
C CYS A 24 8.32 13.68 3.48
N LYS A 25 7.64 13.64 2.33
CA LYS A 25 8.24 13.77 0.99
C LYS A 25 9.19 12.62 0.67
N ILE A 26 8.77 11.39 0.99
CA ILE A 26 9.53 10.16 0.77
C ILE A 26 8.74 9.19 -0.10
N LEU A 27 9.42 8.54 -1.03
CA LEU A 27 8.97 7.31 -1.69
C LEU A 27 9.75 6.13 -1.11
N HIS A 28 9.09 4.99 -0.87
CA HIS A 28 9.75 3.82 -0.32
C HIS A 28 10.40 2.96 -1.41
N GLN A 29 9.72 2.79 -2.55
CA GLN A 29 10.16 2.06 -3.76
C GLN A 29 10.54 0.59 -3.58
N ASP A 30 10.27 0.00 -2.41
CA ASP A 30 10.53 -1.42 -2.12
C ASP A 30 9.56 -1.95 -1.07
N ILE A 31 8.27 -1.62 -1.25
CA ILE A 31 7.20 -2.07 -0.37
C ILE A 31 6.98 -3.57 -0.61
N LYS A 32 7.23 -4.39 0.41
CA LYS A 32 7.00 -5.83 0.38
C LYS A 32 6.85 -6.38 1.78
N LEU A 33 6.18 -7.53 1.92
CA LEU A 33 5.94 -8.16 3.22
C LEU A 33 7.20 -8.37 4.07
N SER A 34 8.36 -8.68 3.47
CA SER A 34 9.60 -8.86 4.24
C SER A 34 10.14 -7.57 4.87
N ASN A 35 9.66 -6.42 4.41
CA ASN A 35 10.03 -5.09 4.91
C ASN A 35 8.98 -4.56 5.91
N ILE A 36 8.00 -5.38 6.30
CA ILE A 36 7.01 -5.08 7.34
C ILE A 36 7.27 -5.99 8.54
N LEU A 37 7.91 -5.46 9.56
CA LEU A 37 8.18 -6.20 10.79
C LEU A 37 6.99 -6.11 11.75
N VAL A 38 6.87 -7.13 12.60
CA VAL A 38 5.94 -7.12 13.74
C VAL A 38 6.76 -6.97 15.02
N ASP A 39 6.60 -5.85 15.70
CA ASP A 39 7.22 -5.59 17.00
C ASP A 39 6.12 -5.31 18.03
N ASN A 40 6.02 -6.17 19.06
CA ASN A 40 4.99 -6.08 20.11
C ASN A 40 3.55 -5.94 19.56
N GLY A 41 3.26 -6.58 18.43
CA GLY A 41 1.95 -6.53 17.77
C GLY A 41 1.69 -5.29 16.91
N CYS A 42 2.65 -4.37 16.83
CA CYS A 42 2.65 -3.21 15.95
C CYS A 42 3.45 -3.50 14.67
N LEU A 43 2.96 -2.99 13.54
CA LEU A 43 3.68 -3.07 12.28
C LEU A 43 4.73 -1.96 12.18
N LYS A 44 5.92 -2.30 11.67
CA LYS A 44 7.04 -1.37 11.44
C LYS A 44 7.54 -1.53 10.02
N VAL A 45 7.52 -0.43 9.25
CA VAL A 45 8.11 -0.37 7.91
C VAL A 45 9.62 -0.15 8.06
N ILE A 46 10.41 -0.95 7.35
CA ILE A 46 11.87 -0.91 7.36
C ILE A 46 12.43 -0.84 5.94
N ASP A 47 13.74 -0.65 5.83
CA ASP A 47 14.51 -0.74 4.59
C ASP A 47 14.14 0.29 3.50
N PHE A 48 14.54 1.54 3.76
CA PHE A 48 14.43 2.66 2.83
C PHE A 48 15.63 2.77 1.88
N ALA A 49 16.45 1.71 1.74
CA ALA A 49 17.68 1.79 0.94
C ALA A 49 17.44 2.11 -0.54
N ASN A 50 16.29 1.68 -1.08
CA ASN A 50 15.85 2.01 -2.44
C ASN A 50 14.99 3.29 -2.52
N GLY A 51 14.68 3.90 -1.37
CA GLY A 51 13.77 5.03 -1.28
C GLY A 51 14.36 6.31 -1.88
N ALA A 52 13.46 7.25 -2.17
CA ALA A 52 13.83 8.60 -2.60
C ALA A 52 13.31 9.63 -1.60
N ILE A 53 14.15 10.59 -1.24
CA ILE A 53 13.82 11.70 -0.35
C ILE A 53 13.82 12.98 -1.16
N PHE A 54 12.77 13.78 -1.00
CA PHE A 54 12.58 15.05 -1.70
C PHE A 54 12.60 16.24 -0.71
N PRO A 55 12.87 17.47 -1.19
CA PRO A 55 12.71 18.67 -0.38
C PRO A 55 11.32 18.80 0.25
N LEU A 56 11.22 19.39 1.45
CA LEU A 56 9.96 19.48 2.21
C LEU A 56 8.85 20.28 1.50
N ASP A 57 9.22 21.20 0.61
CA ASP A 57 8.33 22.02 -0.21
C ASP A 57 7.93 21.34 -1.53
N THR A 58 8.38 20.10 -1.77
CA THR A 58 8.05 19.34 -2.98
C THR A 58 6.56 19.06 -3.07
N ASP A 59 5.99 19.32 -4.24
CA ASP A 59 4.65 18.87 -4.61
C ASP A 59 4.67 17.37 -4.92
N MET A 60 4.15 16.56 -3.98
CA MET A 60 4.12 15.11 -4.14
C MET A 60 3.07 14.65 -5.16
N GLU A 61 2.02 15.43 -5.41
CA GLU A 61 1.05 15.12 -6.45
C GLU A 61 1.73 15.15 -7.83
N ALA A 62 2.56 16.18 -8.08
CA ALA A 62 3.37 16.27 -9.28
C ALA A 62 4.42 15.14 -9.36
N ILE A 63 5.03 14.73 -8.24
CA ILE A 63 5.95 13.58 -8.22
C ILE A 63 5.23 12.30 -8.66
N PHE A 64 4.07 11.99 -8.08
CA PHE A 64 3.32 10.79 -8.43
C PHE A 64 2.78 10.80 -9.86
N ALA A 65 2.37 11.97 -10.37
CA ALA A 65 1.90 12.12 -11.74
C ALA A 65 3.01 11.86 -12.79
N ASN A 66 4.26 12.18 -12.46
CA ASN A 66 5.39 12.11 -13.40
C ASN A 66 6.35 10.94 -13.13
N ASN A 67 6.25 10.28 -11.98
CA ASN A 67 7.12 9.18 -11.59
C ASN A 67 6.35 7.87 -11.46
N HIS A 68 6.56 7.00 -12.44
CA HIS A 68 5.98 5.66 -12.46
C HIS A 68 6.28 4.85 -11.18
N LEU A 69 7.48 4.99 -10.60
CA LEU A 69 7.86 4.27 -9.38
C LEU A 69 7.07 4.70 -8.15
N ALA A 70 6.57 5.93 -8.12
CA ALA A 70 5.71 6.40 -7.04
C ALA A 70 4.36 5.66 -7.04
N ARG A 71 3.80 5.40 -8.22
CA ARG A 71 2.58 4.59 -8.35
C ARG A 71 2.84 3.11 -8.09
N VAL A 72 4.03 2.60 -8.39
CA VAL A 72 4.43 1.23 -8.02
C VAL A 72 4.39 1.02 -6.50
N ASP A 73 4.67 2.04 -5.67
CA ASP A 73 4.48 1.94 -4.21
C ASP A 73 3.00 1.63 -3.84
N ILE A 74 2.03 2.25 -4.50
CA ILE A 74 0.59 1.99 -4.27
C ILE A 74 0.24 0.54 -4.66
N LEU A 75 0.73 0.06 -5.80
CA LEU A 75 0.55 -1.33 -6.24
C LEU A 75 1.11 -2.33 -5.23
N CYS A 76 2.33 -2.10 -4.77
CA CYS A 76 3.01 -2.96 -3.82
C CYS A 76 2.36 -2.91 -2.43
N LEU A 77 1.89 -1.74 -2.00
CA LEU A 77 1.11 -1.58 -0.78
C LEU A 77 -0.16 -2.43 -0.84
N ALA A 78 -0.90 -2.41 -1.95
CA ALA A 78 -2.09 -3.25 -2.12
C ALA A 78 -1.80 -4.75 -2.03
N CYS A 79 -0.63 -5.21 -2.49
CA CYS A 79 -0.21 -6.61 -2.29
C CYS A 79 -0.03 -6.95 -0.80
N VAL A 80 0.54 -6.04 -0.02
CA VAL A 80 0.68 -6.18 1.44
C VAL A 80 -0.69 -6.14 2.13
N LEU A 81 -1.55 -5.19 1.74
CA LEU A 81 -2.91 -5.06 2.29
C LEU A 81 -3.74 -6.31 2.02
N TYR A 82 -3.71 -6.84 0.79
CA TYR A 82 -4.35 -8.11 0.44
C TYR A 82 -3.82 -9.25 1.31
N SER A 83 -2.50 -9.32 1.47
CA SER A 83 -1.88 -10.41 2.22
C SER A 83 -2.26 -10.37 3.70
N ILE A 84 -2.41 -9.16 4.24
CA ILE A 84 -3.05 -8.94 5.52
C ILE A 84 -4.50 -9.33 5.37
N ALA A 85 -5.40 -8.62 4.67
CA ALA A 85 -6.83 -8.96 4.58
C ALA A 85 -7.17 -10.47 4.52
N THR A 86 -6.44 -11.28 3.75
CA THR A 86 -6.69 -12.71 3.53
C THR A 86 -5.88 -13.69 4.39
N TRP A 87 -4.85 -13.22 5.11
CA TRP A 87 -3.85 -14.10 5.76
C TRP A 87 -3.12 -15.02 4.75
N GLN A 88 -3.07 -14.65 3.46
CA GLN A 88 -2.36 -15.36 2.39
C GLN A 88 -1.20 -14.51 1.87
N ILE A 89 -0.08 -15.13 1.47
CA ILE A 89 1.03 -14.36 0.89
C ILE A 89 0.70 -14.06 -0.58
N PHE A 90 0.64 -12.79 -0.93
CA PHE A 90 0.58 -12.34 -2.32
C PHE A 90 1.67 -11.30 -2.60
N ARG A 91 2.27 -11.40 -3.79
CA ARG A 91 3.30 -10.47 -4.27
C ARG A 91 3.18 -10.37 -5.78
N TYR A 92 3.27 -9.15 -6.29
CA TYR A 92 3.43 -8.86 -7.70
C TYR A 92 4.79 -8.22 -7.94
N ASP A 93 5.62 -8.85 -8.78
CA ASP A 93 6.95 -8.34 -9.11
C ASP A 93 6.85 -7.43 -10.35
N HIS A 94 6.60 -6.15 -10.09
CA HIS A 94 6.50 -5.14 -11.14
C HIS A 94 7.83 -4.99 -11.90
N PHE A 95 8.97 -4.95 -11.19
CA PHE A 95 10.28 -4.75 -11.82
C PHE A 95 10.68 -5.87 -12.77
N LYS A 96 10.25 -7.11 -12.50
CA LYS A 96 10.48 -8.23 -13.40
C LYS A 96 9.53 -8.24 -14.61
N LYS A 97 8.29 -7.78 -14.43
CA LYS A 97 7.26 -7.81 -15.48
C LYS A 97 7.24 -6.55 -16.33
N ASP A 98 7.73 -5.43 -15.80
CA ASP A 98 7.75 -4.10 -16.41
C ASP A 98 6.36 -3.63 -16.90
N ARG A 99 5.31 -4.00 -16.15
CA ARG A 99 3.92 -3.62 -16.44
C ARG A 99 3.02 -3.75 -15.21
N TRP A 100 1.82 -3.20 -15.30
CA TRP A 100 0.78 -3.43 -14.31
C TRP A 100 0.22 -4.87 -14.40
N PRO A 101 -0.27 -5.46 -13.29
CA PRO A 101 -0.95 -6.75 -13.31
C PRO A 101 -2.13 -6.77 -14.28
N VAL A 102 -2.35 -7.93 -14.93
CA VAL A 102 -3.62 -8.22 -15.61
C VAL A 102 -4.53 -9.03 -14.68
N PRO A 103 -5.87 -9.01 -14.86
CA PRO A 103 -6.81 -9.64 -13.92
C PRO A 103 -6.53 -11.11 -13.61
N GLU A 104 -6.00 -11.87 -14.55
CA GLU A 104 -5.70 -13.30 -14.38
C GLU A 104 -4.52 -13.57 -13.44
N GLU A 105 -3.70 -12.55 -13.16
CA GLU A 105 -2.56 -12.61 -12.24
C GLU A 105 -2.93 -12.18 -10.82
N LEU A 106 -4.10 -11.57 -10.65
CA LEU A 106 -4.58 -11.04 -9.38
C LEU A 106 -5.40 -12.12 -8.66
N PRO A 107 -5.22 -12.29 -7.35
CA PRO A 107 -6.01 -13.23 -6.60
C PRO A 107 -7.42 -12.68 -6.40
N PRO A 108 -8.43 -13.54 -6.17
CA PRO A 108 -9.78 -13.08 -5.87
C PRO A 108 -9.79 -12.31 -4.55
N THR A 109 -10.59 -11.25 -4.50
CA THR A 109 -10.74 -10.33 -3.35
C THR A 109 -12.11 -10.42 -2.67
N SER A 110 -13.01 -11.27 -3.18
CA SER A 110 -14.44 -11.26 -2.82
C SER A 110 -14.66 -11.55 -1.33
N ASN A 111 -15.35 -10.65 -0.64
CA ASN A 111 -15.65 -10.69 0.80
C ASN A 111 -14.43 -10.45 1.73
N ASP A 112 -13.35 -9.87 1.21
CA ASP A 112 -12.19 -9.50 2.00
C ASP A 112 -12.30 -8.07 2.57
N LEU A 113 -11.51 -7.78 3.61
CA LEU A 113 -11.38 -6.42 4.13
C LEU A 113 -10.76 -5.50 3.08
N CYS A 114 -11.28 -4.27 2.97
CA CYS A 114 -10.85 -3.23 2.01
C CYS A 114 -10.71 -3.73 0.57
N GLU A 115 -11.60 -4.62 0.14
CA GLU A 115 -11.63 -5.21 -1.22
C GLU A 115 -11.59 -4.13 -2.31
N ASP A 116 -12.47 -3.13 -2.22
CA ASP A 116 -12.59 -2.09 -3.26
C ASP A 116 -11.33 -1.22 -3.35
N THR A 117 -10.72 -0.89 -2.21
CA THR A 117 -9.43 -0.18 -2.19
C THR A 117 -8.32 -1.00 -2.82
N ILE A 118 -8.22 -2.30 -2.49
CA ILE A 118 -7.21 -3.19 -3.07
C ILE A 118 -7.36 -3.26 -4.60
N LYS A 119 -8.59 -3.42 -5.10
CA LYS A 119 -8.87 -3.41 -6.54
C LYS A 119 -8.50 -2.07 -7.17
N THR A 120 -8.90 -0.96 -6.56
CA THR A 120 -8.63 0.38 -7.08
C THR A 120 -7.13 0.66 -7.19
N CYS A 121 -6.32 0.14 -6.27
CA CYS A 121 -4.87 0.15 -6.39
C CYS A 121 -4.37 -0.69 -7.57
N TRP A 122 -4.87 -1.92 -7.72
CA TRP A 122 -4.48 -2.81 -8.82
C TRP A 122 -5.00 -2.40 -10.19
N GLU A 123 -5.99 -1.51 -10.23
CA GLU A 123 -6.48 -0.85 -11.44
C GLU A 123 -5.78 0.48 -11.71
N ASP A 124 -4.81 0.87 -10.88
CA ASP A 124 -4.01 2.07 -11.05
C ASP A 124 -4.80 3.39 -11.00
N LYS A 125 -5.85 3.41 -10.16
CA LYS A 125 -6.81 4.53 -10.10
C LYS A 125 -6.50 5.56 -9.02
N TYR A 126 -5.73 5.23 -8.00
CA TYR A 126 -5.26 6.23 -7.04
C TYR A 126 -4.08 7.01 -7.62
N GLY A 127 -4.20 8.34 -7.65
CA GLY A 127 -3.13 9.22 -8.09
C GLY A 127 -1.99 9.30 -7.07
N THR A 128 -2.31 9.26 -5.77
CA THR A 128 -1.33 9.38 -4.67
C THR A 128 -1.71 8.54 -3.46
N ILE A 129 -0.73 8.36 -2.55
CA ILE A 129 -0.98 7.78 -1.22
C ILE A 129 -2.01 8.63 -0.44
N ALA A 130 -2.08 9.94 -0.65
CA ALA A 130 -3.09 10.79 -0.02
C ALA A 130 -4.51 10.42 -0.47
N SER A 131 -4.74 10.28 -1.78
CA SER A 131 -6.06 9.86 -2.30
C SER A 131 -6.49 8.48 -1.80
N LEU A 132 -5.54 7.56 -1.64
CA LEU A 132 -5.77 6.24 -1.05
C LEU A 132 -6.06 6.32 0.45
N TYR A 133 -5.37 7.18 1.18
CA TYR A 133 -5.58 7.40 2.61
C TYR A 133 -6.96 8.00 2.91
N GLU A 134 -7.40 8.97 2.10
CA GLU A 134 -8.73 9.60 2.23
C GLU A 134 -9.84 8.56 2.08
N ASP A 135 -9.80 7.73 1.03
CA ASP A 135 -10.78 6.66 0.79
C ASP A 135 -10.81 5.62 1.92
N MET A 136 -9.64 5.24 2.44
CA MET A 136 -9.53 4.30 3.57
C MET A 136 -9.98 4.90 4.90
N THR A 137 -9.93 6.23 5.06
CA THR A 137 -10.43 6.91 6.26
C THR A 137 -11.94 6.78 6.34
N ASP A 138 -12.63 6.93 5.21
CA ASP A 138 -14.08 6.74 5.13
C ASP A 138 -14.46 5.28 5.42
N TRP A 139 -13.76 4.31 4.82
CA TRP A 139 -13.97 2.88 5.09
C TRP A 139 -13.83 2.52 6.57
N LEU A 140 -12.88 3.12 7.30
CA LEU A 140 -12.67 2.85 8.73
C LEU A 140 -13.77 3.39 9.63
N LEU A 141 -14.61 4.31 9.16
CA LEU A 141 -15.79 4.77 9.91
C LEU A 141 -16.93 3.76 9.86
N GLU A 142 -16.89 2.80 8.94
CA GLU A 142 -17.95 1.82 8.68
C GLU A 142 -17.77 0.48 9.39
N ILE A 143 -16.66 0.27 10.12
CA ILE A 143 -16.27 -1.00 10.79
C ILE A 143 -16.24 -0.84 12.31
#